data_AF-A0AAN4HE75-F1
#
_entry.id   AF-A0AAN4HE75-F1
#
_cell.length_a   1.000
_cell.length_b   1.000
_cell.length_c   1.000
_cell.angle_alpha   90.00
_cell.angle_beta   90.00
_cell.angle_gamma   90.00
#
_symmetry.space_group_name_H-M   'P 1'
#
loop_
_entity.id
_entity.type
_entity.pdbx_description
1 polymer ?
#
loop_
_entity_poly.entity_id
_entity_poly.type
_entity_poly.pdbx_seq_one_letter_code
_entity_poly.pdbx_strand_id
1 'polypeptide(L)'
;MLSYPGSYQEVVEVGAVDLNKKIAIFSESNKNVDLVGPGVGILSTYKGGGYARLSGTSMATPHISGGSALIIKLCESKQEFDRTLSEDEIYAQLIKRTTPLAESKRLVGNGLLDLAKE
;
A
#
# COMPACT_ATOMS: atom_id res chain seq x y z
N MET A 1 7.53 18.36 -0.69
CA MET A 1 7.40 18.53 0.77
C MET A 1 7.30 17.13 1.36
N LEU A 2 7.83 16.89 2.56
CA LEU A 2 7.68 15.60 3.24
C LEU A 2 6.46 15.71 4.16
N SER A 3 5.52 14.77 4.05
CA SER A 3 4.38 14.67 4.95
C SER A 3 4.67 13.72 6.11
N TYR A 4 4.62 14.25 7.33
CA TYR A 4 4.70 13.46 8.55
C TYR A 4 3.29 13.07 9.04
N PRO A 5 3.12 11.89 9.65
CA PRO A 5 4.16 10.92 10.04
C PRO A 5 4.66 10.00 8.90
N GLY A 6 4.09 10.08 7.69
CA GLY A 6 4.42 9.16 6.58
C GLY A 6 5.90 9.08 6.24
N SER A 7 6.64 10.19 6.36
CA SER A 7 8.08 10.20 6.06
C SER A 7 8.99 9.68 7.18
N TYR A 8 8.47 9.14 8.29
CA TYR A 8 9.30 8.40 9.27
C TYR A 8 9.67 7.02 8.72
N GLN A 9 10.90 6.57 8.98
CA GLN A 9 11.43 5.33 8.39
C GLN A 9 10.70 4.09 8.90
N GLU A 10 10.14 4.16 10.09
CA GLU A 10 9.41 3.09 10.76
C GLU A 10 7.97 2.95 10.24
N VAL A 11 7.47 3.91 9.46
CA VAL A 11 6.12 3.90 8.89
C VAL A 11 6.17 3.32 7.48
N VAL A 12 5.15 2.52 7.13
CA VAL A 12 4.93 2.13 5.74
C VAL A 12 4.31 3.30 4.97
N GLU A 13 5.12 4.01 4.18
CA GLU A 13 4.67 5.15 3.40
C GLU A 13 3.99 4.70 2.10
N VAL A 14 2.72 5.08 1.93
CA VAL A 14 1.87 4.64 0.82
C VAL A 14 1.57 5.79 -0.14
N GLY A 15 2.09 5.67 -1.37
CA GLY A 15 1.71 6.55 -2.48
C GLY A 15 0.44 6.08 -3.20
N ALA A 16 -0.06 6.91 -4.12
CA ALA A 16 -1.32 6.67 -4.83
C ALA A 16 -1.13 6.54 -6.34
N VAL A 17 -1.76 5.54 -6.94
CA VAL A 17 -1.90 5.40 -8.40
C VAL A 17 -3.36 5.43 -8.84
N ASP A 18 -3.59 5.70 -10.12
CA ASP A 18 -4.88 5.49 -10.77
C ASP A 18 -5.08 4.03 -11.21
N LEU A 19 -6.26 3.72 -11.77
CA LEU A 19 -6.60 2.38 -12.24
C LEU A 19 -5.76 1.92 -13.45
N ASN A 20 -5.07 2.84 -14.13
CA ASN A 20 -4.12 2.53 -15.20
C ASN A 20 -2.69 2.35 -14.67
N LYS A 21 -2.53 2.27 -13.33
CA LYS A 21 -1.25 2.17 -12.62
C LYS A 21 -0.33 3.38 -12.81
N LYS A 22 -0.88 4.52 -13.24
CA LYS A 22 -0.11 5.77 -13.33
C LYS A 22 -0.11 6.47 -11.99
N ILE A 23 1.03 7.05 -11.62
CA ILE A 23 1.14 7.82 -10.38
C ILE A 23 0.14 8.98 -10.36
N ALA A 24 -0.56 9.15 -9.23
CA ALA A 24 -1.47 10.27 -9.04
C ALA A 24 -0.68 11.58 -8.91
N ILE A 25 -1.17 12.65 -9.53
CA ILE A 25 -0.48 13.96 -9.57
C ILE A 25 -0.22 14.56 -8.18
N PHE A 26 -1.00 14.15 -7.17
CA PHE A 26 -0.90 14.61 -5.79
C PHE A 26 -0.04 13.69 -4.92
N SER A 27 0.39 12.54 -5.42
CA SER A 27 1.23 11.61 -4.65
C SER A 27 2.60 12.24 -4.42
N GLU A 28 3.08 12.20 -3.17
CA GLU A 28 4.37 12.78 -2.85
C GLU A 28 5.53 12.00 -3.51
N SER A 29 6.63 12.71 -3.74
CA SER A 29 7.88 12.10 -4.22
C SER A 29 9.02 12.35 -3.25
N ASN A 30 9.51 11.29 -2.63
CA ASN A 30 10.59 11.36 -1.64
C ASN A 30 11.43 10.06 -1.68
N LYS A 31 12.20 9.76 -0.63
CA LYS A 31 13.04 8.55 -0.57
C LYS A 31 12.43 7.44 0.29
N ASN A 32 11.30 7.72 0.95
CA ASN A 32 10.71 6.91 1.99
C ASN A 32 9.41 6.23 1.52
N VAL A 33 8.88 6.57 0.33
CA VAL A 33 7.77 5.80 -0.30
C VAL A 33 8.13 4.32 -0.39
N ASP A 34 7.38 3.48 0.33
CA ASP A 34 7.60 2.03 0.36
C ASP A 34 6.91 1.31 -0.78
N LEU A 35 5.66 1.69 -1.07
CA LEU A 35 4.82 1.10 -2.10
C LEU A 35 3.63 2.00 -2.45
N VAL A 36 2.88 1.62 -3.48
CA VAL A 36 1.68 2.35 -3.91
C VAL A 36 0.45 1.46 -3.94
N GLY A 37 -0.70 2.10 -3.77
CA GLY A 37 -2.02 1.48 -3.92
C GLY A 37 -2.98 2.33 -4.76
N PRO A 38 -4.14 1.79 -5.14
CA PRO A 38 -5.18 2.54 -5.84
C PRO A 38 -5.68 3.69 -4.98
N GLY A 39 -5.53 4.93 -5.46
CA GLY A 39 -5.90 6.14 -4.71
C GLY A 39 -6.68 7.16 -5.51
N VAL A 40 -7.04 6.90 -6.77
CA VAL A 40 -7.81 7.82 -7.61
C VAL A 40 -9.19 7.24 -7.93
N GLY A 41 -10.25 7.96 -7.55
CA GLY A 41 -11.64 7.58 -7.88
C GLY A 41 -12.14 6.31 -7.17
N ILE A 42 -11.63 6.04 -5.96
CA ILE A 42 -11.93 4.84 -5.18
C ILE A 42 -13.34 4.95 -4.59
N LEU A 43 -14.19 3.99 -4.94
CA LEU A 43 -15.53 3.86 -4.38
C LEU A 43 -15.44 3.25 -2.98
N SER A 44 -15.98 3.92 -1.97
CA SER A 44 -16.08 3.39 -0.61
C SER A 44 -17.32 3.91 0.11
N THR A 45 -17.56 3.39 1.31
CA THR A 45 -18.67 3.80 2.18
C THR A 45 -18.59 5.29 2.52
N TYR A 46 -19.73 5.94 2.63
CA TYR A 46 -19.84 7.36 2.95
C TYR A 46 -20.97 7.63 3.96
N LYS A 47 -20.99 8.85 4.50
CA LYS A 47 -21.99 9.25 5.50
C LYS A 47 -23.42 9.08 4.96
N GLY A 48 -24.36 8.80 5.86
CA GLY A 48 -25.77 8.60 5.49
C GLY A 48 -26.07 7.25 4.85
N GLY A 49 -25.19 6.25 5.01
CA GLY A 49 -25.38 4.89 4.46
C GLY A 49 -25.12 4.79 2.95
N GLY A 50 -24.55 5.83 2.35
CA GLY A 50 -24.25 5.88 0.92
C GLY A 50 -22.83 5.42 0.57
N TYR A 51 -22.47 5.63 -0.69
CA TYR A 51 -21.14 5.40 -1.22
C TYR A 51 -20.69 6.62 -2.01
N ALA A 52 -19.38 6.88 -2.02
CA ALA A 52 -18.79 7.97 -2.77
C ALA A 52 -17.45 7.55 -3.38
N ARG A 53 -17.08 8.19 -4.49
CA ARG A 53 -15.75 8.06 -5.09
C ARG A 53 -14.88 9.21 -4.62
N LEU A 54 -13.76 8.89 -3.96
CA LEU A 54 -12.79 9.86 -3.48
C LEU A 54 -11.39 9.57 -4.02
N SER A 55 -10.52 10.58 -3.96
CA SER A 55 -9.14 10.49 -4.41
C SER A 55 -8.21 11.02 -3.33
N GLY A 56 -7.10 10.33 -3.10
CA GLY A 56 -6.08 10.68 -2.13
C GLY A 56 -5.21 9.49 -1.76
N THR A 57 -4.03 9.74 -1.20
CA THR A 57 -3.24 8.69 -0.54
C THR A 57 -4.01 8.06 0.62
N SER A 58 -4.90 8.82 1.28
CA SER A 58 -5.88 8.30 2.25
C SER A 58 -6.78 7.19 1.71
N MET A 59 -6.95 7.07 0.38
CA MET A 59 -7.68 5.96 -0.26
C MET A 59 -6.75 4.82 -0.67
N ALA A 60 -5.47 5.08 -0.92
CA ALA A 60 -4.47 4.05 -1.17
C ALA A 60 -4.08 3.29 0.11
N THR A 61 -3.80 4.00 1.20
CA THR A 61 -3.40 3.43 2.51
C THR A 61 -4.30 2.27 2.99
N PRO A 62 -5.65 2.37 3.00
CA PRO A 62 -6.49 1.27 3.48
C PRO A 62 -6.41 0.00 2.62
N HIS A 63 -6.07 0.09 1.32
CA HIS A 63 -5.80 -1.10 0.51
C HIS A 63 -4.55 -1.83 1.03
N ILE A 64 -3.51 -1.08 1.41
CA ILE A 64 -2.28 -1.64 1.97
C ILE A 64 -2.54 -2.22 3.35
N SER A 65 -3.23 -1.50 4.24
CA SER A 65 -3.57 -2.01 5.57
C SER A 65 -4.40 -3.30 5.51
N GLY A 66 -5.41 -3.35 4.63
CA GLY A 66 -6.21 -4.57 4.41
C GLY A 66 -5.39 -5.70 3.79
N GLY A 67 -4.51 -5.38 2.83
CA GLY A 67 -3.58 -6.34 2.23
C GLY A 67 -2.63 -6.94 3.24
N SER A 68 -2.03 -6.12 4.12
CA SER A 68 -1.17 -6.58 5.21
C SER A 68 -1.91 -7.56 6.14
N ALA A 69 -3.17 -7.30 6.49
CA ALA A 69 -3.96 -8.22 7.30
C ALA A 69 -4.16 -9.59 6.62
N LEU A 70 -4.37 -9.61 5.30
CA LEU A 70 -4.46 -10.87 4.53
C LEU A 70 -3.12 -11.60 4.49
N ILE A 71 -2.01 -10.87 4.31
CA ILE A 71 -0.65 -11.42 4.31
C ILE A 71 -0.33 -12.05 5.66
N ILE A 72 -0.60 -11.37 6.77
CA ILE A 72 -0.42 -11.91 8.13
C ILE A 72 -1.20 -13.22 8.27
N LYS A 73 -2.50 -13.20 7.94
CA LYS A 73 -3.35 -14.40 8.04
C LYS A 73 -2.83 -15.57 7.19
N LEU A 74 -2.33 -15.30 6.00
CA LEU A 74 -1.77 -16.32 5.10
C LEU A 74 -0.47 -16.89 5.68
N CYS A 75 0.49 -16.02 6.03
CA CYS A 75 1.81 -16.42 6.48
C CYS A 75 1.80 -17.11 7.85
N GLU A 76 0.93 -16.69 8.77
CA GLU A 76 0.78 -17.33 10.09
C GLU A 76 -0.04 -18.63 10.04
N SER A 77 -0.56 -19.01 8.87
CA SER A 77 -1.32 -20.25 8.70
C SER A 77 -0.43 -21.49 8.83
N LYS A 78 -1.08 -22.63 9.10
CA LYS A 78 -0.44 -23.96 9.15
C LYS A 78 0.22 -24.38 7.84
N GLN A 79 -0.15 -23.76 6.72
CA GLN A 79 0.41 -24.07 5.41
C GLN A 79 1.73 -23.35 5.13
N GLU A 80 2.07 -22.31 5.92
CA GLU A 80 3.24 -21.45 5.70
C GLU A 80 4.20 -21.55 6.89
N PHE A 81 4.20 -20.56 7.80
CA PHE A 81 5.15 -20.53 8.92
C PHE A 81 4.63 -21.18 10.20
N ASP A 82 3.31 -21.34 10.37
CA ASP A 82 2.66 -21.86 11.59
C ASP A 82 3.14 -21.19 12.90
N ARG A 83 3.42 -19.89 12.85
CA ARG A 83 3.77 -19.05 13.99
C ARG A 83 3.44 -17.59 13.72
N THR A 84 3.43 -16.77 14.77
CA THR A 84 3.33 -15.32 14.64
C THR A 84 4.56 -14.74 13.95
N LEU A 85 4.36 -13.80 13.02
CA LEU A 85 5.41 -13.08 12.33
C LEU A 85 5.85 -11.83 13.12
N SER A 86 7.13 -11.45 13.03
CA SER A 86 7.60 -10.14 13.50
C SER A 86 7.17 -9.01 12.55
N GLU A 87 7.23 -7.75 13.01
CA GLU A 87 6.93 -6.59 12.16
C GLU A 87 7.83 -6.53 10.91
N ASP A 88 9.13 -6.80 11.07
CA ASP A 88 10.08 -6.87 9.95
C ASP A 88 9.72 -7.96 8.95
N GLU A 89 9.26 -9.12 9.42
CA GLU A 89 8.82 -10.21 8.55
C GLU A 89 7.53 -9.84 7.81
N ILE A 90 6.59 -9.18 8.48
CA ILE A 90 5.37 -8.68 7.85
C ILE A 90 5.71 -7.65 6.77
N TYR A 91 6.60 -6.71 7.05
CA TYR A 91 7.08 -5.73 6.08
C TYR A 91 7.77 -6.42 4.89
N ALA A 92 8.66 -7.38 5.13
CA ALA A 92 9.32 -8.12 4.06
C ALA A 92 8.30 -8.89 3.19
N GLN A 93 7.29 -9.52 3.79
CA GLN A 93 6.22 -10.22 3.07
C GLN A 93 5.32 -9.26 2.28
N LEU A 94 5.10 -8.04 2.79
CA LEU A 94 4.39 -6.97 2.09
C LEU A 94 5.17 -6.54 0.83
N ILE A 95 6.46 -6.22 0.98
CA ILE A 95 7.31 -5.78 -0.13
C ILE A 95 7.52 -6.91 -1.15
N LYS A 96 7.62 -8.17 -0.72
CA LYS A 96 7.70 -9.32 -1.64
C LYS A 96 6.49 -9.37 -2.59
N ARG A 97 5.32 -8.96 -2.10
CA ARG A 97 4.04 -8.92 -2.82
C ARG A 97 3.78 -7.58 -3.49
N THR A 98 4.81 -6.91 -4.00
CA THR A 98 4.65 -5.74 -4.87
C THR A 98 5.11 -6.03 -6.29
N THR A 99 4.42 -5.48 -7.27
CA THR A 99 4.81 -5.49 -8.68
C THR A 99 5.47 -4.16 -9.04
N PRO A 100 6.76 -4.16 -9.43
CA PRO A 100 7.47 -2.93 -9.81
C PRO A 100 6.76 -2.18 -10.93
N LEU A 101 6.79 -0.85 -10.86
CA LEU A 101 6.28 0.04 -11.91
C LEU A 101 7.44 0.74 -12.63
N ALA A 102 7.15 1.34 -13.79
CA ALA A 102 8.17 1.98 -14.64
C ALA A 102 8.68 3.31 -14.06
N GLU A 103 7.88 3.95 -13.22
CA GLU A 103 8.19 5.21 -12.58
C GLU A 103 9.33 5.09 -11.55
N SER A 104 9.93 6.23 -11.20
CA SER A 104 11.01 6.28 -10.20
C SER A 104 10.58 5.69 -8.87
N LYS A 105 11.48 4.95 -8.20
CA LYS A 105 11.29 4.51 -6.81
C LYS A 105 10.93 5.64 -5.84
N ARG A 106 11.31 6.88 -6.16
CA ARG A 106 10.90 8.04 -5.36
C ARG A 106 9.40 8.32 -5.39
N LEU A 107 8.68 7.79 -6.37
CA LEU A 107 7.24 7.94 -6.57
C LEU A 107 6.50 6.66 -6.22
N VAL A 108 7.07 5.50 -6.54
CA VAL A 108 6.37 4.21 -6.44
C VAL A 108 6.96 3.24 -5.42
N GLY A 109 8.08 3.58 -4.79
CA GLY A 109 8.78 2.68 -3.86
C GLY A 109 9.14 1.35 -4.51
N ASN A 110 8.68 0.26 -3.92
CA ASN A 110 8.80 -1.11 -4.41
C ASN A 110 7.73 -1.49 -5.45
N GLY A 111 6.79 -0.59 -5.74
CA GLY A 111 5.76 -0.78 -6.78
C GLY A 111 4.35 -0.90 -6.21
N LEU A 112 3.44 -1.43 -7.04
CA LEU A 112 2.03 -1.61 -6.70
C LEU A 112 1.83 -2.88 -5.87
N LEU A 113 1.03 -2.81 -4.80
CA LEU A 113 0.62 -4.01 -4.07
C LEU A 113 -0.08 -5.02 -4.99
N ASP A 114 0.41 -6.25 -4.99
CA ASP A 114 -0.04 -7.37 -5.81
C ASP A 114 -0.08 -8.64 -4.96
N LEU A 115 -1.24 -8.89 -4.34
CA LEU A 115 -1.43 -10.00 -3.40
C LEU A 115 -1.38 -11.38 -4.07
N ALA A 116 -1.46 -11.44 -5.40
CA ALA A 116 -1.37 -12.70 -6.16
C ALA A 116 0.07 -13.07 -6.52
N LYS A 117 1.04 -12.21 -6.21
CA LYS A 117 2.45 -12.45 -6.47
C LYS A 117 3.05 -13.37 -5.40
N GLU A 118 3.71 -14.44 -5.83
CA GLU A 118 4.35 -15.46 -4.97
C GLU A 118 5.84 -15.19 -4.71
#